data_AF-A0A7S4LJM0-F1
#
_entry.id   AF-A0A7S4LJM0-F1
#
_cell.length_a   1.000
_cell.length_b   1.000
_cell.length_c   1.000
_cell.angle_alpha   90.00
_cell.angle_beta   90.00
_cell.angle_gamma   90.00
#
_symmetry.space_group_name_H-M   'P 1'
#
loop_
_entity.id
_entity.type
_entity.pdbx_description
1 polymer ?
#
loop_
_entity_poly.entity_id
_entity_poly.type
_entity_poly.pdbx_seq_one_letter_code
_entity_poly.pdbx_strand_id
1 'polypeptide(L)'
;PQGIANVAWSLVVLDSRDDTDFATLIAAFMPHAATDYPELPVHLSQMHQVGLHVRLHPDELPLSAAALADSGEFTDQCRAAFTAQPQVRSATQADVAEVVHGMGLAFEEEATLADAGHYSVDFLLTGKRLVVEVEGPTHFVRGAVGLRDSGATMLKHRQLQGFGYRVVS
;
A
#
# COMPACT_ATOMS: atom_id res chain seq x y z
N PRO A 1 -15.53 12.39 6.57
CA PRO A 1 -14.56 12.13 5.47
C PRO A 1 -13.24 11.46 5.92
N GLN A 2 -12.40 12.11 6.74
CA GLN A 2 -11.18 11.49 7.33
C GLN A 2 -11.49 10.18 8.07
N GLY A 3 -12.54 10.18 8.91
CA GLY A 3 -12.96 8.99 9.65
C GLY A 3 -13.27 7.81 8.74
N ILE A 4 -13.76 8.07 7.53
CA ILE A 4 -14.14 6.99 6.61
C ILE A 4 -12.94 6.44 5.85
N ALA A 5 -12.01 7.30 5.41
CA ALA A 5 -10.71 6.88 4.87
C ALA A 5 -9.98 5.97 5.87
N ASN A 6 -9.95 6.38 7.14
CA ASN A 6 -9.31 5.60 8.20
C ASN A 6 -10.01 4.26 8.46
N VAL A 7 -11.35 4.22 8.47
CA VAL A 7 -12.11 2.96 8.68
C VAL A 7 -11.89 2.02 7.50
N ALA A 8 -12.08 2.48 6.27
CA ALA A 8 -11.88 1.67 5.06
C ALA A 8 -10.46 1.11 4.99
N TRP A 9 -9.46 1.97 5.23
CA TRP A 9 -8.06 1.56 5.26
C TRP A 9 -7.75 0.58 6.40
N SER A 10 -8.30 0.78 7.60
CA SER A 10 -8.08 -0.13 8.74
C SER A 10 -8.68 -1.52 8.50
N LEU A 11 -9.86 -1.60 7.89
CA LEU A 11 -10.47 -2.88 7.51
C LEU A 11 -9.62 -3.61 6.48
N VAL A 12 -9.12 -2.88 5.48
CA VAL A 12 -8.15 -3.43 4.53
C VAL A 12 -6.91 -3.92 5.28
N VAL A 13 -6.25 -3.12 6.12
CA VAL A 13 -5.07 -3.54 6.91
C VAL A 13 -5.33 -4.83 7.68
N LEU A 14 -6.46 -4.94 8.36
CA LEU A 14 -6.81 -6.09 9.19
C LEU A 14 -7.10 -7.38 8.41
N ASP A 15 -7.18 -7.31 7.08
CA ASP A 15 -7.50 -8.45 6.22
C ASP A 15 -8.81 -9.13 6.61
N SER A 16 -9.79 -8.34 7.09
CA SER A 16 -11.10 -8.83 7.50
C SER A 16 -11.90 -9.23 6.25
N ARG A 17 -11.54 -10.39 5.69
CA ARG A 17 -12.07 -10.97 4.46
C ARG A 17 -13.39 -11.73 4.67
N ASP A 18 -13.70 -12.11 5.91
CA ASP A 18 -14.80 -13.03 6.22
C ASP A 18 -16.14 -12.36 6.59
N ASP A 19 -16.20 -11.03 6.70
CA ASP A 19 -17.45 -10.36 7.04
C ASP A 19 -18.08 -9.70 5.82
N THR A 20 -19.33 -10.10 5.55
CA THR A 20 -20.29 -9.44 4.64
C THR A 20 -20.36 -7.91 4.88
N ASP A 21 -19.85 -7.46 6.03
CA ASP A 21 -19.73 -6.08 6.46
C ASP A 21 -18.67 -5.28 5.66
N PHE A 22 -17.52 -5.85 5.25
CA PHE A 22 -16.49 -5.08 4.53
C PHE A 22 -16.98 -4.60 3.16
N ALA A 23 -17.49 -5.53 2.35
CA ALA A 23 -18.11 -5.27 1.07
C ALA A 23 -19.25 -4.23 1.19
N THR A 24 -20.11 -4.39 2.20
CA THR A 24 -21.24 -3.50 2.46
C THR A 24 -20.79 -2.11 2.87
N LEU A 25 -19.78 -2.00 3.74
CA LEU A 25 -19.22 -0.73 4.20
C LEU A 25 -18.52 0.03 3.08
N ILE A 26 -17.73 -0.64 2.24
CA ILE A 26 -17.10 -0.04 1.07
C ILE A 26 -18.17 0.44 0.09
N ALA A 27 -19.17 -0.39 -0.23
CA ALA A 27 -20.26 -0.02 -1.12
C ALA A 27 -21.07 1.20 -0.62
N ALA A 28 -21.33 1.29 0.68
CA ALA A 28 -22.04 2.42 1.29
C ALA A 28 -21.19 3.70 1.35
N PHE A 29 -19.88 3.54 1.52
CA PHE A 29 -18.95 4.65 1.56
C PHE A 29 -18.77 5.30 0.18
N MET A 30 -18.76 4.50 -0.87
CA MET A 30 -18.33 4.95 -2.18
C MET A 30 -19.01 6.17 -2.77
N PRO A 31 -20.35 6.29 -2.70
CA PRO A 31 -21.04 7.47 -3.16
C PRO A 31 -20.62 8.76 -2.43
N HIS A 32 -20.19 8.65 -1.17
CA HIS A 32 -19.82 9.78 -0.32
C HIS A 32 -18.35 10.18 -0.49
N ALA A 33 -17.49 9.24 -0.87
CA ALA A 33 -16.06 9.50 -1.10
C ALA A 33 -15.82 10.45 -2.29
N ALA A 34 -16.64 10.36 -3.33
CA ALA A 34 -16.49 11.20 -4.52
C ALA A 34 -16.95 12.66 -4.33
N THR A 35 -17.74 12.95 -3.29
CA THR A 35 -18.43 14.24 -3.16
C THR A 35 -17.90 15.12 -2.02
N ASP A 36 -17.33 14.53 -0.97
CA ASP A 36 -17.05 15.22 0.31
C ASP A 36 -15.59 15.01 0.82
N TYR A 37 -14.62 14.74 -0.06
CA TYR A 37 -13.25 14.42 0.35
C TYR A 37 -12.40 15.67 0.68
N PRO A 38 -11.99 15.89 1.95
CA PRO A 38 -11.05 16.94 2.30
C PRO A 38 -9.62 16.53 1.92
N GLU A 39 -8.92 17.52 1.39
CA GLU A 39 -7.65 17.51 0.64
C GLU A 39 -6.39 17.12 1.44
N LEU A 40 -6.46 16.20 2.40
CA LEU A 40 -5.24 15.72 3.09
C LEU A 40 -4.58 14.59 2.29
N PRO A 41 -3.31 14.74 1.81
CA PRO A 41 -2.64 13.77 0.96
C PRO A 41 -2.57 12.35 1.55
N VAL A 42 -2.50 12.23 2.88
CA VAL A 42 -2.49 10.94 3.59
C VAL A 42 -3.78 10.15 3.37
N HIS A 43 -4.94 10.79 3.35
CA HIS A 43 -6.22 10.10 3.15
C HIS A 43 -6.43 9.68 1.70
N LEU A 44 -5.97 10.49 0.75
CA LEU A 44 -5.93 10.12 -0.66
C LEU A 44 -4.99 8.93 -0.90
N SER A 45 -3.85 8.92 -0.21
CA SER A 45 -2.90 7.79 -0.25
C SER A 45 -3.50 6.51 0.34
N GLN A 46 -4.21 6.61 1.47
CA GLN A 46 -4.94 5.48 2.05
C GLN A 46 -6.00 4.94 1.09
N MET A 47 -6.74 5.83 0.40
CA MET A 47 -7.76 5.42 -0.57
C MET A 47 -7.19 4.76 -1.81
N HIS A 48 -6.02 5.20 -2.26
CA HIS A 48 -5.28 4.49 -3.30
C HIS A 48 -5.03 3.04 -2.87
N GLN A 49 -4.51 2.83 -1.66
CA GLN A 49 -4.29 1.47 -1.13
C GLN A 49 -5.59 0.66 -0.96
N VAL A 50 -6.72 1.29 -0.59
CA VAL A 50 -8.03 0.61 -0.59
C VAL A 50 -8.41 0.17 -2.01
N GLY A 51 -8.25 1.04 -3.01
CA GLY A 51 -8.47 0.68 -4.41
C GLY A 51 -7.57 -0.45 -4.90
N LEU A 52 -6.30 -0.49 -4.47
CA LEU A 52 -5.39 -1.61 -4.77
C LEU A 52 -5.93 -2.93 -4.21
N HIS A 53 -6.48 -2.92 -2.99
CA HIS A 53 -7.05 -4.12 -2.38
C HIS A 53 -8.26 -4.63 -3.18
N VAL A 54 -9.14 -3.73 -3.62
CA VAL A 54 -10.29 -4.07 -4.49
C VAL A 54 -9.82 -4.74 -5.78
N ARG A 55 -8.79 -4.19 -6.44
CA ARG A 55 -8.24 -4.75 -7.69
C ARG A 55 -7.63 -6.14 -7.52
N LEU A 56 -7.07 -6.42 -6.35
CA LEU A 56 -6.49 -7.73 -6.05
C LEU A 56 -7.56 -8.78 -5.74
N HIS A 57 -8.80 -8.36 -5.43
CA HIS A 57 -9.90 -9.24 -5.01
C HIS A 57 -11.22 -8.87 -5.74
N PRO A 58 -11.25 -8.87 -7.09
CA PRO A 58 -12.40 -8.38 -7.85
C PRO A 58 -13.65 -9.22 -7.66
N ASP A 59 -13.50 -10.51 -7.37
CA ASP A 59 -14.61 -11.47 -7.23
C ASP A 59 -15.27 -11.44 -5.83
N GLU A 60 -14.66 -10.76 -4.87
CA GLU A 60 -15.07 -10.76 -3.46
C GLU A 60 -15.88 -9.51 -3.09
N LEU A 61 -16.10 -8.59 -4.05
CA LEU A 61 -16.62 -7.25 -3.78
C LEU A 61 -17.80 -6.86 -4.66
N PRO A 62 -18.70 -5.98 -4.16
CA PRO A 62 -19.85 -5.50 -4.91
C PRO A 62 -19.42 -4.57 -6.06
N LEU A 63 -20.25 -4.49 -7.11
CA LEU A 63 -20.00 -3.68 -8.33
C LEU A 63 -19.65 -2.21 -8.03
N SER A 64 -20.20 -1.61 -6.97
CA SER A 64 -19.87 -0.23 -6.57
C SER A 64 -18.47 -0.09 -5.98
N ALA A 65 -17.93 -1.13 -5.35
CA ALA A 65 -16.54 -1.16 -4.90
C ALA A 65 -15.59 -1.31 -6.09
N ALA A 66 -15.94 -2.13 -7.09
CA ALA A 66 -15.18 -2.24 -8.34
C ALA A 66 -15.03 -0.88 -9.07
N ALA A 67 -15.99 0.04 -8.90
CA ALA A 67 -15.88 1.40 -9.43
C ALA A 67 -14.71 2.22 -8.82
N LEU A 68 -14.21 1.89 -7.61
CA LEU A 68 -12.96 2.47 -7.07
C LEU A 68 -11.73 2.06 -7.85
N ALA A 69 -11.73 0.81 -8.30
CA ALA A 69 -10.63 0.25 -9.05
C ALA A 69 -10.55 0.84 -10.46
N ASP A 70 -11.64 1.44 -10.93
CA ASP A 70 -11.78 1.96 -12.27
C ASP A 70 -11.16 3.37 -12.42
N SER A 71 -10.77 3.69 -13.66
CA SER A 71 -9.98 4.88 -13.98
C SER A 71 -10.86 6.13 -14.03
N GLY A 72 -11.03 6.80 -12.90
CA GLY A 72 -11.71 8.10 -12.79
C GLY A 72 -10.85 9.17 -12.12
N GLU A 73 -11.30 10.43 -12.16
CA GLU A 73 -10.59 11.59 -11.62
C GLU A 73 -10.19 11.41 -10.15
N PHE A 74 -11.06 10.81 -9.33
CA PHE A 74 -10.76 10.50 -7.93
C PHE A 74 -9.63 9.48 -7.76
N THR A 75 -9.63 8.40 -8.57
CA THR A 75 -8.58 7.38 -8.57
C THR A 75 -7.23 7.98 -8.97
N ASP A 76 -7.23 8.92 -9.91
CA ASP A 76 -6.04 9.65 -10.35
C ASP A 76 -5.51 10.57 -9.26
N GLN A 77 -6.37 11.28 -8.54
CA GLN A 77 -5.99 12.10 -7.39
C GLN A 77 -5.42 11.25 -6.24
N CYS A 78 -6.05 10.11 -5.94
CA CYS A 78 -5.58 9.17 -4.92
C CYS A 78 -4.17 8.65 -5.26
N ARG A 79 -3.98 8.20 -6.50
CA ARG A 79 -2.68 7.74 -7.00
C ARG A 79 -1.64 8.85 -6.97
N ALA A 80 -1.97 10.05 -7.44
CA ALA A 80 -1.06 11.18 -7.45
C ALA A 80 -0.58 11.53 -6.03
N ALA A 81 -1.50 11.60 -5.07
CA ALA A 81 -1.16 11.85 -3.67
C ALA A 81 -0.28 10.73 -3.08
N PHE A 82 -0.56 9.47 -3.43
CA PHE A 82 0.24 8.32 -3.00
C PHE A 82 1.68 8.39 -3.54
N THR A 83 1.86 8.73 -4.82
CA THR A 83 3.17 8.82 -5.45
C THR A 83 3.96 10.08 -5.10
N ALA A 84 3.29 11.13 -4.61
CA ALA A 84 3.93 12.38 -4.24
C ALA A 84 4.62 12.34 -2.87
N GLN A 85 4.51 11.24 -2.13
CA GLN A 85 5.15 11.11 -0.83
C GLN A 85 6.68 11.04 -0.99
N PRO A 86 7.44 11.95 -0.35
CA PRO A 86 8.88 11.94 -0.45
C PRO A 86 9.45 10.69 0.20
N GLN A 87 10.35 10.01 -0.50
CA GLN A 87 11.20 9.00 0.10
C GLN A 87 12.52 9.64 0.54
N VAL A 88 12.98 9.25 1.73
CA VAL A 88 14.25 9.71 2.27
C VAL A 88 15.09 8.49 2.55
N ARG A 89 16.11 8.30 1.73
CA ARG A 89 17.15 7.30 1.95
C ARG A 89 17.79 7.46 3.33
N SER A 90 17.69 6.42 4.14
CA SER A 90 18.30 6.31 5.47
C SER A 90 19.73 5.75 5.38
N ALA A 91 20.50 5.94 6.44
CA ALA A 91 21.83 5.34 6.56
C ALA A 91 21.76 3.80 6.52
N THR A 92 20.74 3.21 7.16
CA THR A 92 20.53 1.76 7.14
C THR A 92 20.26 1.25 5.71
N GLN A 93 19.48 1.98 4.91
CA GLN A 93 19.29 1.66 3.50
C GLN A 93 20.62 1.73 2.74
N ALA A 94 21.46 2.72 3.01
CA ALA A 94 22.79 2.80 2.39
C ALA A 94 23.66 1.57 2.70
N ASP A 95 23.69 1.14 3.96
CA ASP A 95 24.46 -0.05 4.37
C ASP A 95 23.94 -1.33 3.69
N VAL A 96 22.61 -1.49 3.59
CA VAL A 96 21.99 -2.62 2.90
C VAL A 96 22.33 -2.58 1.40
N ALA A 97 22.32 -1.41 0.76
CA ALA A 97 22.69 -1.25 -0.65
C ALA A 97 24.12 -1.75 -0.91
N GLU A 98 25.08 -1.38 -0.04
CA GLU A 98 26.47 -1.83 -0.16
C GLU A 98 26.59 -3.36 -0.03
N VAL A 99 25.86 -3.98 0.89
CA VAL A 99 25.84 -5.43 1.07
C VAL A 99 25.26 -6.14 -0.16
N VAL A 100 24.11 -5.68 -0.67
CA VAL A 100 23.47 -6.26 -1.86
C VAL A 100 24.37 -6.12 -3.09
N HIS A 101 25.02 -4.96 -3.24
CA HIS A 101 25.99 -4.72 -4.31
C HIS A 101 27.20 -5.66 -4.19
N GLY A 102 27.73 -5.84 -2.98
CA GLY A 102 28.84 -6.75 -2.69
C GLY A 102 28.52 -8.22 -2.99
N MET A 103 27.24 -8.62 -2.99
CA MET A 103 26.79 -9.95 -3.42
C MET A 103 26.75 -10.14 -4.94
N GLY A 104 27.06 -9.09 -5.72
CA GLY A 104 27.02 -9.12 -7.19
C GLY A 104 25.60 -9.14 -7.77
N LEU A 105 24.61 -8.70 -6.99
CA LEU A 105 23.22 -8.60 -7.43
C LEU A 105 22.99 -7.23 -8.08
N ALA A 106 22.32 -7.21 -9.24
CA ALA A 106 21.83 -5.99 -9.84
C ALA A 106 20.50 -5.58 -9.20
N PHE A 107 20.38 -4.31 -8.83
CA PHE A 107 19.17 -3.76 -8.22
C PHE A 107 18.99 -2.28 -8.57
N GLU A 108 17.76 -1.81 -8.40
CA GLU A 108 17.37 -0.40 -8.47
C GLU A 108 16.96 0.06 -7.06
N GLU A 109 17.52 1.18 -6.60
CA GLU A 109 17.14 1.82 -5.33
C GLU A 109 15.88 2.68 -5.52
N GLU A 110 15.02 2.77 -4.50
CA GLU A 110 13.81 3.62 -4.47
C GLU A 110 12.91 3.43 -5.72
N ALA A 111 12.79 2.18 -6.17
CA ALA A 111 12.11 1.84 -7.41
C ALA A 111 10.58 1.97 -7.27
N THR A 112 9.94 2.67 -8.20
CA THR A 112 8.48 2.76 -8.28
C THR A 112 7.90 1.67 -9.18
N LEU A 113 7.06 0.79 -8.63
CA LEU A 113 6.48 -0.35 -9.31
C LEU A 113 5.12 -0.01 -9.93
N ALA A 114 5.11 0.43 -11.18
CA ALA A 114 3.88 0.82 -11.88
C ALA A 114 2.85 -0.33 -11.98
N ASP A 115 3.31 -1.58 -12.14
CA ASP A 115 2.45 -2.77 -12.20
C ASP A 115 1.97 -3.25 -10.83
N ALA A 116 2.61 -2.82 -9.74
CA ALA A 116 2.22 -3.10 -8.37
C ALA A 116 1.61 -1.88 -7.68
N GLY A 117 0.74 -1.15 -8.39
CA GLY A 117 -0.01 -0.05 -7.78
C GLY A 117 0.86 1.15 -7.41
N HIS A 118 1.98 1.38 -8.10
CA HIS A 118 2.89 2.50 -7.87
C HIS A 118 3.51 2.56 -6.46
N TYR A 119 3.65 1.40 -5.80
CA TYR A 119 4.48 1.31 -4.60
C TYR A 119 5.91 1.69 -4.92
N SER A 120 6.49 2.56 -4.11
CA SER A 120 7.94 2.74 -4.06
C SER A 120 8.55 1.73 -3.09
N VAL A 121 9.58 1.02 -3.52
CA VAL A 121 10.28 -0.01 -2.74
C VAL A 121 11.75 0.36 -2.60
N ASP A 122 12.37 0.00 -1.47
CA ASP A 122 13.75 0.42 -1.20
C ASP A 122 14.73 -0.18 -2.20
N PHE A 123 14.57 -1.47 -2.51
CA PHE A 123 15.33 -2.14 -3.55
C PHE A 123 14.45 -3.06 -4.40
N LEU A 124 14.55 -2.92 -5.72
CA LEU A 124 14.04 -3.88 -6.69
C LEU A 124 15.21 -4.65 -7.31
N LEU A 125 15.24 -5.97 -7.17
CA LEU A 125 16.28 -6.78 -7.83
C LEU A 125 15.93 -6.93 -9.31
N THR A 126 16.76 -6.34 -10.17
CA THR A 126 16.49 -6.25 -11.62
C THR A 126 16.31 -7.64 -12.24
N GLY A 127 15.27 -7.77 -13.07
CA GLY A 127 14.93 -9.05 -13.72
C GLY A 127 14.27 -10.08 -12.80
N LYS A 128 13.93 -9.70 -11.56
CA LYS A 128 13.22 -10.56 -10.60
C LYS A 128 12.02 -9.81 -10.02
N ARG A 129 10.94 -10.53 -9.70
CA ARG A 129 9.86 -10.00 -8.85
C ARG A 129 10.24 -10.16 -7.37
N LEU A 130 11.38 -9.58 -6.98
CA LEU A 130 11.91 -9.63 -5.62
C LEU A 130 12.25 -8.22 -5.17
N VAL A 131 11.64 -7.81 -4.07
CA VAL A 131 11.88 -6.51 -3.43
C VAL A 131 12.49 -6.72 -2.05
N VAL A 132 13.38 -5.81 -1.68
CA VAL A 132 13.92 -5.71 -0.32
C VAL A 132 13.46 -4.39 0.27
N GLU A 133 12.84 -4.46 1.44
CA GLU A 133 12.38 -3.31 2.23
C GLU A 133 13.28 -3.20 3.46
N VAL A 134 13.74 -2.01 3.80
CA VAL A 134 14.60 -1.78 4.96
C VAL A 134 13.80 -1.08 6.04
N GLU A 135 13.43 -1.85 7.06
CA GLU A 135 12.49 -1.37 8.05
C GLU A 135 13.17 -0.57 9.17
N GLY A 136 13.03 0.75 9.12
CA GLY A 136 13.40 1.62 10.23
C GLY A 136 12.49 1.48 11.48
N PRO A 137 12.88 2.04 12.63
CA PRO A 137 12.15 1.92 13.90
C PRO A 137 10.68 2.40 13.86
N THR A 138 10.35 3.30 12.93
CA THR A 138 9.00 3.83 12.71
C THR A 138 8.04 2.84 12.06
N HIS A 139 8.55 1.76 11.47
CA HIS A 139 7.74 0.69 10.91
C HIS A 139 7.22 -0.29 11.94
N PHE A 140 7.67 -0.17 13.20
CA PHE A 140 7.22 -1.02 14.29
C PHE A 140 6.34 -0.27 15.28
N VAL A 141 5.26 -0.92 15.70
CA VAL A 141 4.41 -0.50 16.81
C VAL A 141 4.58 -1.45 17.99
N ARG A 142 4.44 -0.92 19.22
CA ARG A 142 4.48 -1.75 20.42
C ARG A 142 3.13 -2.47 20.59
N GLY A 143 3.13 -3.78 20.40
CA GLY A 143 1.99 -4.64 20.67
C GLY A 143 2.03 -5.28 22.06
N ALA A 144 0.98 -6.03 22.39
CA ALA A 144 0.88 -6.78 23.65
C ALA A 144 1.98 -7.86 23.80
N VAL A 145 2.54 -8.34 22.68
CA VAL A 145 3.57 -9.39 22.63
C VAL A 145 4.80 -8.88 21.87
N GLY A 146 5.35 -7.74 22.30
CA GLY A 146 6.55 -7.15 21.71
C GLY A 146 6.29 -6.21 20.53
N LEU A 147 7.34 -5.92 19.75
CA LEU A 147 7.24 -5.09 18.55
C LEU A 147 6.53 -5.86 17.44
N ARG A 148 5.70 -5.17 16.68
CA ARG A 148 5.01 -5.68 15.49
C ARG A 148 5.08 -4.65 14.40
N ASP A 149 5.01 -5.10 13.16
CA ASP A 149 4.92 -4.22 12.00
C ASP A 149 3.70 -3.30 12.12
N SER A 150 3.84 -2.09 11.60
CA SER A 150 2.75 -1.15 11.47
C SER A 150 1.73 -1.68 10.46
N GLY A 151 0.48 -1.23 10.57
CA GLY A 151 -0.55 -1.56 9.59
C GLY A 151 -0.17 -1.18 8.16
N ALA A 152 0.57 -0.07 7.99
CA ALA A 152 1.05 0.37 6.68
C ALA A 152 2.08 -0.58 6.08
N THR A 153 3.04 -1.03 6.90
CA THR A 153 4.06 -2.02 6.52
C THR A 153 3.41 -3.34 6.13
N MET A 154 2.53 -3.87 6.99
CA MET A 154 1.79 -5.11 6.73
C MET A 154 0.99 -5.03 5.42
N LEU A 155 0.28 -3.92 5.20
CA LEU A 155 -0.53 -3.73 4.01
C LEU A 155 0.32 -3.64 2.73
N LYS A 156 1.41 -2.87 2.76
CA LYS A 156 2.37 -2.76 1.66
C LYS A 156 2.87 -4.14 1.26
N HIS A 157 3.36 -4.92 2.22
CA HIS A 157 3.88 -6.26 1.98
C HIS A 157 2.83 -7.18 1.35
N ARG A 158 1.62 -7.21 1.92
CA ARG A 158 0.53 -8.05 1.41
C ARG A 158 0.11 -7.66 -0.01
N GLN A 159 0.05 -6.36 -0.31
CA GLN A 159 -0.33 -5.90 -1.65
C GLN A 159 0.76 -6.18 -2.68
N LEU A 160 2.03 -5.95 -2.35
CA LEU A 160 3.17 -6.33 -3.21
C LEU A 160 3.14 -7.83 -3.52
N GLN A 161 2.90 -8.66 -2.49
CA GLN A 161 2.72 -10.12 -2.66
C GLN A 161 1.52 -10.45 -3.54
N GLY A 162 0.40 -9.76 -3.38
CA GLY A 162 -0.78 -9.89 -4.25
C GLY A 162 -0.47 -9.58 -5.72
N PHE A 163 0.40 -8.60 -6.00
CA PHE A 163 0.90 -8.31 -7.35
C PHE A 163 2.05 -9.25 -7.79
N GLY A 164 2.31 -10.34 -7.07
CA GLY A 164 3.26 -11.38 -7.43
C GLY A 164 4.72 -11.06 -7.09
N TYR A 165 4.97 -10.06 -6.25
CA TYR A 165 6.32 -9.78 -5.73
C TYR A 165 6.62 -10.60 -4.48
N ARG A 166 7.81 -11.19 -4.43
CA ARG A 166 8.37 -11.67 -3.18
C ARG A 166 8.97 -10.49 -2.43
N VAL A 167 8.58 -10.32 -1.17
CA VAL A 167 9.08 -9.27 -0.27
C VAL A 167 10.02 -9.88 0.75
N VAL A 168 11.15 -9.21 1.00
CA VAL A 168 12.09 -9.49 2.09
C VAL A 168 12.24 -8.20 2.88
N SER A 169 12.09 -8.25 4.20
CA SER A 169 12.31 -7.11 5.10
C SER A 169 13.07 -7.51 6.36
#